data_AF-A0A3M1FU20-F1
#
_entry.id   AF-A0A3M1FU20-F1
#
_cell.length_a   1.000
_cell.length_b   1.000
_cell.length_c   1.000
_cell.angle_alpha   90.00
_cell.angle_beta   90.00
_cell.angle_gamma   90.00
#
_symmetry.space_group_name_H-M   'P 1'
#
loop_
_entity.id
_entity.type
_entity.pdbx_description
1 polymer ?
#
loop_
_entity_poly.entity_id
_entity_poly.type
_entity_poly.pdbx_seq_one_letter_code
_entity_poly.pdbx_strand_id
1 'polypeptide(L)'
;YFRDIDDHVVTILNTLDKEIETLISIRDSYFAMANIRLGDTMRILTVITTIVAPLNIVTGIYGMNFTAMPMLHSPSGFWFIMALMVVLATLMLLYFRSKRWI
;
A
#
# COMPACT_ATOMS: atom_id res chain seq x y z
N TYR A 1 57.25 11.93 21.80
CA TYR A 1 57.18 11.72 20.35
C TYR A 1 56.40 10.46 20.01
N PHE A 2 56.86 9.24 20.35
CA PHE A 2 56.08 8.00 20.08
C PHE A 2 54.69 7.96 20.73
N ARG A 3 54.58 8.37 22.00
CA ARG A 3 53.29 8.38 22.71
C ARG A 3 52.23 9.30 22.09
N ASP A 4 52.67 10.41 21.49
CA ASP A 4 51.79 11.40 20.84
C ASP A 4 51.21 10.83 19.53
N ILE A 5 52.01 10.06 18.81
CA ILE A 5 51.57 9.33 17.61
C ILE A 5 50.56 8.24 17.99
N ASP A 6 50.82 7.48 19.06
CA ASP A 6 49.86 6.48 19.55
C ASP A 6 48.53 7.13 19.95
N ASP A 7 48.56 8.24 20.68
CA ASP A 7 47.36 8.98 21.10
C ASP A 7 46.57 9.50 19.88
N HIS A 8 47.26 9.97 18.83
CA HIS A 8 46.63 10.37 17.57
C HIS A 8 45.99 9.20 16.82
N VAL A 9 46.67 8.04 16.75
CA VAL A 9 46.12 6.84 16.11
C VAL A 9 44.86 6.39 16.84
N VAL A 10 44.87 6.36 18.17
CA VAL A 10 43.70 5.99 18.98
C VAL A 10 42.54 6.97 18.76
N THR A 11 42.83 8.27 18.66
CA THR A 11 41.80 9.29 18.39
C THR A 11 41.17 9.10 17.00
N ILE A 12 41.97 8.81 15.99
CA ILE A 12 41.48 8.54 14.63
C ILE A 12 40.62 7.29 14.61
N LEU A 13 41.06 6.19 15.25
CA LEU A 13 40.29 4.95 15.34
C LEU A 13 38.92 5.17 16.00
N ASN A 14 38.89 5.86 17.14
CA ASN A 14 37.64 6.20 17.82
C ASN A 14 36.71 7.08 16.96
N THR A 15 37.28 7.96 16.14
CA THR A 15 36.50 8.78 15.21
C THR A 15 35.93 7.93 14.08
N LEU A 16 36.73 7.00 13.55
CA LEU A 16 36.34 6.09 12.49
C LEU A 16 35.20 5.15 12.95
N ASP A 17 35.27 4.63 14.17
CA ASP A 17 34.20 3.82 14.75
C ASP A 17 32.88 4.60 14.88
N LYS A 18 32.94 5.88 15.31
CA LYS A 18 31.77 6.76 15.36
C LYS A 18 31.17 7.04 13.98
N GLU A 19 32.01 7.21 12.97
CA GLU A 19 31.56 7.39 11.59
C GLU A 19 30.87 6.11 11.07
N ILE A 20 31.40 4.92 11.39
CA ILE A 20 30.75 3.64 11.06
C ILE A 20 29.39 3.52 11.72
N GLU A 21 29.27 3.83 13.01
CA GLU A 21 27.98 3.83 13.72
C GLU A 21 26.98 4.81 13.08
N THR A 22 27.45 5.99 12.71
CA THR A 22 26.64 7.01 12.03
C THR A 22 26.17 6.53 10.65
N LEU A 23 27.06 5.91 9.87
CA LEU A 23 26.73 5.31 8.57
C LEU A 23 25.69 4.20 8.70
N ILE A 24 25.81 3.35 9.71
CA ILE A 24 24.82 2.30 10.01
C ILE A 24 23.47 2.94 10.33
N SER A 25 23.45 3.96 11.20
CA SER A 25 22.22 4.68 11.56
C SER A 25 21.53 5.33 10.34
N ILE A 26 22.31 5.98 9.47
CA ILE A 26 21.80 6.57 8.22
C ILE A 26 21.23 5.50 7.30
N ARG A 27 21.94 4.39 7.11
CA ARG A 27 21.48 3.27 6.29
C ARG A 27 20.17 2.69 6.82
N ASP A 28 20.08 2.48 8.12
CA ASP A 28 18.89 1.91 8.75
C ASP A 28 17.70 2.88 8.64
N SER A 29 17.93 4.18 8.78
CA SER A 29 16.93 5.23 8.52
C SER A 29 16.48 5.26 7.06
N TYR A 30 17.41 5.13 6.10
CA TYR A 30 17.09 5.04 4.68
C TYR A 30 16.20 3.81 4.39
N PHE A 31 16.55 2.64 4.93
CA PHE A 31 15.71 1.45 4.78
C PHE A 31 14.34 1.62 5.45
N ALA A 32 14.26 2.27 6.61
CA ALA A 32 12.99 2.57 7.26
C ALA A 32 12.12 3.47 6.37
N MET A 33 12.69 4.54 5.79
CA MET A 33 11.99 5.41 4.83
C MET A 33 11.54 4.66 3.58
N ALA A 34 12.38 3.78 3.03
CA ALA A 34 12.02 2.96 1.88
C ALA A 34 10.84 2.04 2.20
N ASN A 35 10.84 1.39 3.37
CA ASN A 35 9.74 0.54 3.82
C ASN A 35 8.44 1.32 4.06
N ILE A 36 8.51 2.55 4.59
CA ILE A 36 7.32 3.42 4.73
C ILE A 36 6.72 3.71 3.35
N ARG A 37 7.55 4.10 2.36
CA ARG A 37 7.09 4.35 0.99
C ARG A 37 6.49 3.11 0.32
N LEU A 38 7.08 1.93 0.56
CA LEU A 38 6.53 0.65 0.11
C LEU A 38 5.17 0.37 0.76
N GLY A 39 5.04 0.61 2.07
CA GLY A 39 3.79 0.48 2.80
C GLY A 39 2.68 1.38 2.25
N ASP A 40 2.99 2.64 1.94
CA ASP A 40 2.04 3.58 1.34
C ASP A 40 1.63 3.15 -0.07
N THR A 41 2.58 2.71 -0.90
CA THR A 41 2.30 2.23 -2.25
C THR A 41 1.42 0.96 -2.22
N MET A 42 1.74 0.00 -1.35
CA MET A 42 0.95 -1.21 -1.14
C MET A 42 -0.45 -0.89 -0.63
N ARG A 43 -0.59 0.14 0.22
CA ARG A 43 -1.90 0.59 0.72
C ARG A 43 -2.78 1.08 -0.43
N ILE A 44 -2.26 1.91 -1.32
CA ILE A 44 -2.98 2.38 -2.51
C ILE A 44 -3.39 1.19 -3.39
N LEU A 45 -2.46 0.26 -3.66
CA LEU A 45 -2.74 -0.89 -4.51
C LEU A 45 -3.80 -1.83 -3.90
N THR A 46 -3.76 -2.02 -2.58
CA THR A 46 -4.73 -2.83 -1.83
C THR A 46 -6.12 -2.20 -1.86
N VAL A 47 -6.21 -0.89 -1.68
CA VAL A 47 -7.47 -0.13 -1.79
C VAL A 47 -8.10 -0.35 -3.17
N ILE A 48 -7.32 -0.12 -4.23
CA ILE A 48 -7.80 -0.29 -5.62
C ILE A 48 -8.26 -1.74 -5.83
N THR A 49 -7.45 -2.71 -5.45
CA THR A 49 -7.76 -4.14 -5.63
C THR A 49 -9.01 -4.55 -4.86
N THR A 50 -9.17 -4.07 -3.63
CA THR A 50 -10.32 -4.40 -2.77
C THR A 50 -11.63 -3.83 -3.34
N ILE A 51 -11.59 -2.64 -3.96
CA ILE A 51 -12.75 -2.06 -4.66
C ILE A 51 -13.04 -2.84 -5.94
N VAL A 52 -12.01 -3.19 -6.72
CA VAL A 52 -12.16 -3.86 -8.02
C VAL A 52 -12.63 -5.32 -7.87
N ALA A 53 -12.23 -6.04 -6.83
CA ALA A 53 -12.58 -7.45 -6.62
C ALA A 53 -14.11 -7.75 -6.60
N PRO A 54 -14.95 -7.09 -5.78
CA PRO A 54 -16.40 -7.31 -5.79
C PRO A 54 -17.04 -6.85 -7.10
N LEU A 55 -16.54 -5.77 -7.70
CA LEU A 55 -17.00 -5.30 -9.01
C LEU A 55 -16.74 -6.37 -10.09
N ASN A 56 -15.55 -6.98 -10.08
CA ASN A 56 -15.19 -8.07 -11.00
C ASN A 56 -16.04 -9.33 -10.79
N ILE A 57 -16.44 -9.63 -9.55
CA ILE A 57 -17.36 -10.76 -9.30
C ILE A 57 -18.72 -10.46 -9.93
N VAL A 58 -19.25 -9.24 -9.76
CA VAL A 58 -20.52 -8.84 -10.37
C VAL A 58 -20.42 -8.87 -11.90
N THR A 59 -19.40 -8.24 -12.50
CA THR A 59 -19.23 -8.28 -13.96
C THR A 59 -18.98 -9.70 -14.48
N GLY A 60 -18.26 -10.54 -13.74
CA GLY A 60 -18.03 -11.94 -14.08
C GLY A 60 -19.33 -12.74 -14.11
N ILE A 61 -20.16 -12.62 -13.07
CA ILE A 61 -21.47 -13.30 -13.00
C ILE A 61 -22.41 -12.82 -14.12
N TYR A 62 -22.43 -11.51 -14.43
CA TYR A 62 -23.25 -10.95 -15.51
C TYR A 62 -22.68 -11.19 -16.92
N GLY A 63 -21.38 -11.43 -17.04
CA GLY A 63 -20.72 -11.78 -18.30
C GLY A 63 -20.85 -13.27 -18.66
N MET A 64 -21.26 -14.11 -17.71
CA MET A 64 -21.64 -15.49 -17.98
C MET A 64 -23.00 -15.51 -18.71
N ASN A 65 -23.07 -16.18 -19.87
CA ASN A 65 -24.28 -16.31 -20.69
C ASN A 65 -25.37 -17.17 -19.98
N PHE A 66 -25.92 -16.69 -18.87
CA PHE A 66 -27.05 -17.32 -18.21
C PHE A 66 -28.35 -16.87 -18.88
N THR A 67 -28.94 -17.75 -19.68
CA THR A 67 -30.24 -17.60 -20.37
C THR A 67 -31.44 -17.48 -19.40
N ALA A 68 -31.23 -17.73 -18.11
CA ALA A 68 -32.27 -17.75 -17.07
C ALA A 68 -31.88 -16.90 -15.84
N MET A 69 -31.63 -15.60 -16.04
CA MET A 69 -31.73 -14.63 -14.94
C MET A 69 -33.09 -13.92 -15.03
N PRO A 70 -34.02 -14.11 -14.07
CA PRO A 70 -35.33 -13.46 -14.09
C PRO A 70 -35.28 -11.93 -14.06
N MET A 71 -34.13 -11.34 -13.71
CA MET A 71 -33.90 -9.88 -13.71
C MET A 71 -33.33 -9.32 -15.03
N LEU A 72 -32.97 -10.17 -16.01
CA LEU A 72 -32.31 -9.75 -17.27
C LEU A 72 -33.29 -9.21 -18.32
N HIS A 73 -34.56 -9.61 -18.26
CA HIS A 73 -35.60 -9.23 -19.23
C HIS A 73 -36.31 -7.91 -18.87
N SER A 74 -36.04 -7.34 -17.69
CA SER A 74 -36.58 -6.04 -17.30
C SER A 74 -35.62 -4.91 -17.69
N PRO A 75 -36.06 -3.85 -18.40
CA PRO A 75 -35.22 -2.69 -18.71
C PRO A 75 -34.67 -1.99 -17.45
N SER A 76 -35.26 -2.23 -16.27
CA SER A 76 -34.78 -1.69 -14.99
C SER A 76 -33.73 -2.55 -14.28
N GLY A 77 -33.52 -3.82 -14.68
CA GLY A 77 -32.57 -4.73 -14.04
C GLY A 77 -31.12 -4.24 -14.18
N PHE A 78 -30.74 -3.82 -15.39
CA PHE A 78 -29.44 -3.23 -15.69
C PHE A 78 -29.13 -2.02 -14.79
N TRP A 79 -30.10 -1.10 -14.65
CA TRP A 79 -29.96 0.09 -13.82
C TRP A 79 -29.83 -0.24 -12.32
N PHE A 80 -30.55 -1.25 -11.83
CA PHE A 80 -30.44 -1.67 -10.42
C PHE A 80 -29.06 -2.24 -10.09
N ILE A 81 -28.50 -3.07 -10.98
CA ILE A 81 -27.16 -3.64 -10.79
C ILE A 81 -26.09 -2.57 -10.86
N MET A 82 -26.20 -1.65 -11.83
CA MET A 82 -25.32 -0.49 -11.92
C MET A 82 -25.37 0.36 -10.64
N ALA A 83 -26.57 0.63 -10.11
CA ALA A 83 -26.74 1.32 -8.84
C ALA A 83 -26.11 0.54 -7.68
N LEU A 84 -26.28 -0.78 -7.62
CA LEU A 84 -25.69 -1.64 -6.59
C LEU A 84 -24.15 -1.62 -6.64
N MET A 85 -23.55 -1.67 -7.83
CA MET A 85 -22.09 -1.60 -8.01
C MET A 85 -21.54 -0.23 -7.57
N VAL A 86 -22.23 0.85 -7.92
CA VAL A 86 -21.84 2.22 -7.49
C VAL A 86 -21.98 2.38 -5.98
N VAL A 87 -23.06 1.85 -5.38
CA VAL A 87 -23.26 1.86 -3.92
C VAL A 87 -22.18 1.06 -3.21
N LEU A 88 -21.84 -0.14 -3.69
CA LEU A 88 -20.78 -0.97 -3.13
C LEU A 88 -19.40 -0.28 -3.22
N ALA A 89 -19.08 0.30 -4.37
CA ALA A 89 -17.83 1.05 -4.55
C ALA A 89 -17.76 2.26 -3.59
N THR A 90 -18.87 2.99 -3.45
CA THR A 90 -18.96 4.16 -2.56
C THR A 90 -18.86 3.77 -1.08
N LEU A 91 -19.53 2.68 -0.66
CA LEU A 91 -19.43 2.13 0.69
C LEU A 91 -18.00 1.72 1.03
N MET A 92 -17.31 1.05 0.10
CA MET A 92 -15.91 0.68 0.31
C MET A 92 -15.00 1.91 0.38
N LEU A 93 -15.18 2.90 -0.48
CA LEU A 93 -14.43 4.17 -0.40
C LEU A 93 -14.65 4.89 0.94
N LEU A 94 -15.90 4.98 1.40
CA LEU A 94 -16.23 5.59 2.69
C LEU A 94 -15.61 4.81 3.87
N TYR A 95 -15.63 3.48 3.80
CA TYR A 95 -14.98 2.63 4.82
C TYR A 95 -13.46 2.86 4.88
N PHE A 96 -12.78 2.88 3.72
CA PHE A 96 -11.34 3.13 3.65
C PHE A 96 -10.95 4.55 4.08
N ARG A 97 -11.77 5.56 3.75
CA ARG A 97 -11.60 6.94 4.21
C ARG A 97 -11.79 7.07 5.73
N SER A 98 -12.80 6.40 6.30
CA SER A 98 -13.04 6.41 7.75
C SER A 98 -11.88 5.76 8.51
N LYS A 99 -11.19 4.79 7.92
CA LYS A 99 -10.06 4.09 8.55
C LYS A 99 -8.73 4.85 8.42
N ARG A 100 -8.71 6.03 7.78
CA ARG A 100 -7.51 6.82 7.44
C ARG A 100 -6.49 6.06 6.59
N TRP A 101 -6.96 5.09 5.79
CA TRP A 101 -6.10 4.41 4.83
C TRP A 101 -5.97 5.23 3.53
N ILE A 102 -6.88 6.18 3.34
CA ILE A 102 -6.93 7.24 2.33
C ILE A 102 -7.31 8.51 3.09
#